data_AF-A0A4V2V3N0-F1
#
_entry.id   AF-A0A4V2V3N0-F1
#
_cell.length_a   1.000
_cell.length_b   1.000
_cell.length_c   1.000
_cell.angle_alpha   90.00
_cell.angle_beta   90.00
_cell.angle_gamma   90.00
#
_symmetry.space_group_name_H-M   'P 1'
#
loop_
_entity.id
_entity.type
_entity.pdbx_description
1 polymer ?
#
loop_
_entity_poly.entity_id
_entity_poly.type
_entity_poly.pdbx_seq_one_letter_code
_entity_poly.pdbx_strand_id
1 'polypeptide(L)'
;MPMPVFEAEGGGTGEGEGNAAGSGDGGGGDGGWKAPEGLPEEFMGADADETLGKLLGGYQDVNTRFTGMRDKLSKMPAAPKTPDEYAFDPGESLSPFFGNLSEDKMFSAAREAAHKHGMSQEQFAGFISDTFGPMAEAGLLAEPFNPKTELSTYQSATGLDAKGVEKSLQQNETFANGLIEQLDLPKDLSDAAKGMFMGLTDTAAGNAILQALSARMSDSGFGLEGHGGGDGQLTDADLQKLDSDPRIDPHNRDHKDPNKRFDPDLRKRYDDAYRRLNR
;
A
#
# COMPACT_ATOMS: atom_id res chain seq x y z
N MET A 1 -34.90 25.16 30.10
CA MET A 1 -35.80 24.66 31.15
C MET A 1 -34.99 23.66 31.98
N PRO A 2 -34.82 23.88 33.28
CA PRO A 2 -33.96 23.03 34.13
C PRO A 2 -34.67 21.71 34.49
N MET A 3 -33.95 20.61 34.37
CA MET A 3 -34.39 19.25 34.73
C MET A 3 -34.17 19.03 36.24
N PRO A 4 -35.09 18.37 36.96
CA PRO A 4 -34.90 18.06 38.38
C PRO A 4 -33.90 16.92 38.59
N VAL A 5 -33.00 17.14 39.55
CA VAL A 5 -32.08 16.16 40.14
C VAL A 5 -32.85 15.36 41.20
N PHE A 6 -32.80 14.03 41.13
CA PHE A 6 -33.23 13.18 42.25
C PHE A 6 -31.99 12.55 42.89
N GLU A 7 -31.67 13.05 44.09
CA GLU A 7 -30.79 12.43 45.06
C GLU A 7 -31.41 11.14 45.60
N ALA A 8 -30.61 10.08 45.68
CA ALA A 8 -30.93 8.86 46.40
C ALA A 8 -30.14 8.87 47.72
N GLU A 9 -30.84 9.11 48.83
CA GLU A 9 -30.35 8.80 50.17
C GLU A 9 -31.09 7.59 50.71
N GLY A 10 -30.30 6.61 51.19
CA GLY A 10 -30.80 5.40 51.83
C GLY A 10 -30.91 5.54 53.35
N GLY A 11 -31.31 4.41 53.96
CA GLY A 11 -31.07 4.12 55.38
C GLY A 11 -32.34 3.85 56.19
N GLY A 12 -32.45 2.65 56.75
CA GLY A 12 -33.51 2.32 57.70
C GLY A 12 -33.63 0.84 58.06
N THR A 13 -32.70 0.38 58.89
CA THR A 13 -32.60 -0.90 59.62
C THR A 13 -33.86 -1.38 60.37
N GLY A 14 -34.00 -2.70 60.54
CA GLY A 14 -34.85 -3.33 61.55
C GLY A 14 -34.69 -4.85 61.64
N GLU A 15 -33.95 -5.32 62.65
CA GLU A 15 -33.91 -6.71 63.15
C GLU A 15 -35.26 -7.14 63.76
N GLY A 16 -35.55 -8.45 63.75
CA GLY A 16 -36.63 -9.04 64.54
C GLY A 16 -36.92 -10.50 64.21
N GLU A 17 -36.39 -11.42 65.03
CA GLU A 17 -36.77 -12.82 65.11
C GLU A 17 -38.25 -13.03 65.44
N GLY A 18 -38.81 -14.13 64.94
CA GLY A 18 -39.81 -14.91 65.69
C GLY A 18 -41.28 -14.77 65.29
N ASN A 19 -41.78 -15.86 64.69
CA ASN A 19 -42.82 -16.72 65.28
C ASN A 19 -44.09 -16.96 64.42
N ALA A 20 -44.51 -18.21 64.51
CA ALA A 20 -45.86 -18.74 64.33
C ALA A 20 -46.48 -18.78 62.92
N ALA A 21 -46.58 -20.02 62.45
CA ALA A 21 -47.56 -20.50 61.50
C ALA A 21 -48.97 -19.97 61.83
N GLY A 22 -49.62 -19.40 60.82
CA GLY A 22 -51.05 -19.12 60.81
C GLY A 22 -51.64 -19.66 59.52
N SER A 23 -52.22 -20.86 59.58
CA SER A 23 -53.23 -21.29 58.61
C SER A 23 -54.40 -20.31 58.68
N GLY A 24 -54.74 -19.73 57.54
CA GLY A 24 -55.94 -18.92 57.34
C GLY A 24 -56.65 -19.38 56.08
N ASP A 25 -57.52 -20.37 56.25
CA ASP A 25 -58.61 -20.67 55.33
C ASP A 25 -59.59 -19.47 55.35
N GLY A 26 -60.03 -19.03 54.16
CA GLY A 26 -60.85 -17.85 53.99
C GLY A 26 -61.48 -17.82 52.61
N GLY A 27 -62.56 -18.58 52.45
CA GLY A 27 -63.27 -18.75 51.19
C GLY A 27 -64.05 -17.55 50.67
N GLY A 28 -64.27 -17.57 49.35
CA GLY A 28 -65.55 -17.26 48.71
C GLY A 28 -66.08 -15.82 48.82
N GLY A 29 -65.62 -14.95 47.92
CA GLY A 29 -66.29 -13.72 47.55
C GLY A 29 -66.55 -13.68 46.04
N ASP A 30 -67.82 -13.59 45.67
CA ASP A 30 -68.36 -13.49 44.31
C ASP A 30 -67.72 -12.32 43.54
N GLY A 31 -66.88 -12.64 42.56
CA GLY A 31 -66.04 -11.71 41.82
C GLY A 31 -64.82 -12.40 41.21
N GLY A 32 -65.04 -13.58 40.61
CA GLY A 32 -63.95 -14.41 40.08
C GLY A 32 -63.07 -13.62 39.12
N TRP A 33 -61.78 -13.52 39.47
CA TRP A 33 -60.75 -12.89 38.65
C TRP A 33 -60.86 -13.42 37.22
N LYS A 34 -61.12 -12.51 36.28
CA LYS A 34 -61.04 -12.80 34.85
C LYS A 34 -59.81 -12.09 34.34
N ALA A 35 -58.89 -12.86 33.78
CA ALA A 35 -57.71 -12.30 33.15
C ALA A 35 -58.14 -11.26 32.08
N PRO A 36 -57.49 -10.09 32.03
CA PRO A 36 -57.77 -9.09 31.02
C PRO A 36 -57.63 -9.67 29.60
N GLU A 37 -58.61 -9.40 28.74
CA GLU A 37 -58.57 -9.86 27.35
C GLU A 37 -57.35 -9.25 26.62
N GLY A 38 -56.57 -10.10 25.94
CA GLY A 38 -55.39 -9.68 25.17
C GLY A 38 -54.04 -9.82 25.89
N LEU A 39 -54.01 -10.32 27.14
CA LEU A 39 -52.76 -10.65 27.81
C LEU A 39 -52.23 -12.02 27.32
N PRO A 40 -50.97 -12.13 26.89
CA PRO A 40 -50.36 -13.42 26.55
C PRO A 40 -50.40 -14.39 27.75
N GLU A 41 -50.58 -15.70 27.47
CA GLU A 41 -50.75 -16.74 28.51
C GLU A 41 -49.58 -16.80 29.50
N GLU A 42 -48.38 -16.45 29.06
CA GLU A 42 -47.16 -16.38 29.87
C GLU A 42 -47.19 -15.31 30.96
N PHE A 43 -48.06 -14.30 30.85
CA PHE A 43 -48.22 -13.25 31.85
C PHE A 43 -49.46 -13.44 32.74
N MET A 44 -50.27 -14.48 32.50
CA MET A 44 -51.47 -14.76 33.30
C MET A 44 -51.09 -15.50 34.60
N GLY A 45 -51.52 -14.94 35.73
CA GLY A 45 -51.44 -15.56 37.07
C GLY A 45 -52.76 -16.20 37.49
N ALA A 46 -52.72 -17.05 38.51
CA ALA A 46 -53.92 -17.63 39.11
C ALA A 46 -54.85 -16.57 39.73
N ASP A 47 -54.28 -15.43 40.12
CA ASP A 47 -54.98 -14.25 40.63
C ASP A 47 -54.41 -12.94 40.03
N ALA A 48 -55.00 -11.81 40.46
CA ALA A 48 -54.60 -10.47 40.02
C ALA A 48 -53.16 -10.12 40.41
N ASP A 49 -52.74 -10.52 41.62
CA ASP A 49 -51.42 -10.19 42.16
C ASP A 49 -50.31 -10.99 41.46
N GLU A 50 -50.57 -12.25 41.14
CA GLU A 50 -49.66 -13.09 40.37
C GLU A 50 -49.56 -12.63 38.89
N THR A 51 -50.68 -12.18 38.30
CA THR A 51 -50.70 -11.60 36.94
C THR A 51 -49.88 -10.30 36.90
N LEU A 52 -50.07 -9.42 37.88
CA LEU A 52 -49.30 -8.17 38.02
C LEU A 52 -47.81 -8.47 38.27
N GLY A 53 -47.50 -9.47 39.09
CA GLY A 53 -46.12 -9.90 39.34
C GLY A 53 -45.41 -10.41 38.08
N LYS A 54 -46.09 -11.22 37.25
CA LYS A 54 -45.57 -11.69 35.96
C LYS A 54 -45.41 -10.56 34.95
N LEU A 55 -46.36 -9.65 34.88
CA LEU A 55 -46.26 -8.45 34.02
C LEU A 55 -45.12 -7.54 34.43
N LEU A 56 -44.96 -7.31 35.74
CA LEU A 56 -43.87 -6.49 36.27
C LEU A 56 -42.52 -7.16 36.04
N GLY A 57 -42.43 -8.49 36.21
CA GLY A 57 -41.24 -9.27 35.89
C GLY A 57 -40.88 -9.23 34.40
N GLY A 58 -41.87 -9.38 33.52
CA GLY A 58 -41.70 -9.23 32.07
C GLY A 58 -41.25 -7.83 31.67
N TYR A 59 -41.87 -6.80 32.25
CA TYR A 59 -41.47 -5.41 32.05
C TYR A 59 -40.04 -5.15 32.54
N GLN A 60 -39.65 -5.69 33.69
CA GLN A 60 -38.28 -5.57 34.22
C GLN A 60 -37.26 -6.31 33.37
N ASP A 61 -37.58 -7.49 32.83
CA ASP A 61 -36.70 -8.23 31.92
C ASP A 61 -36.51 -7.46 30.60
N VAL A 62 -37.61 -6.98 30.00
CA VAL A 62 -37.56 -6.11 28.82
C VAL A 62 -36.76 -4.85 29.13
N ASN A 63 -37.03 -4.15 30.23
CA ASN A 63 -36.31 -2.94 30.60
C ASN A 63 -34.82 -3.20 30.85
N THR A 64 -34.46 -4.32 31.49
CA THR A 64 -33.06 -4.74 31.69
C THR A 64 -32.37 -5.03 30.36
N ARG A 65 -33.03 -5.74 29.44
CA ARG A 65 -32.49 -6.04 28.10
C ARG A 65 -32.33 -4.79 27.27
N PHE A 66 -33.32 -3.90 27.28
CA PHE A 66 -33.26 -2.61 26.59
C PHE A 66 -32.20 -1.69 27.19
N THR A 67 -32.07 -1.65 28.51
CA THR A 67 -31.00 -0.89 29.19
C THR A 67 -29.63 -1.48 28.85
N GLY A 68 -29.47 -2.80 28.91
CA GLY A 68 -28.23 -3.48 28.53
C GLY A 68 -27.87 -3.31 27.05
N MET A 69 -28.86 -3.29 26.16
CA MET A 69 -28.67 -2.99 24.73
C MET A 69 -28.31 -1.52 24.52
N ARG A 70 -28.95 -0.60 25.23
CA ARG A 70 -28.65 0.84 25.20
C ARG A 70 -27.26 1.12 25.73
N ASP A 71 -26.83 0.45 26.80
CA ASP A 71 -25.50 0.58 27.37
C ASP A 71 -24.43 0.02 26.44
N LYS A 72 -24.70 -1.12 25.78
CA LYS A 72 -23.82 -1.67 24.74
C LYS A 72 -23.73 -0.74 23.54
N LEU A 73 -24.84 -0.17 23.09
CA LEU A 73 -24.88 0.77 21.98
C LEU A 73 -24.18 2.10 22.34
N SER A 74 -24.31 2.55 23.59
CA SER A 74 -23.63 3.76 24.09
C SER A 74 -22.12 3.57 24.28
N LYS A 75 -21.68 2.31 24.42
CA LYS A 75 -20.26 1.94 24.54
C LYS A 75 -19.65 1.48 23.22
N MET A 76 -20.44 1.31 22.17
CA MET A 76 -19.89 1.01 20.85
C MET A 76 -19.13 2.23 20.34
N PRO A 77 -17.89 2.04 19.85
CA PRO A 77 -17.12 3.15 19.33
C PRO A 77 -17.88 3.70 18.11
N ALA A 78 -18.26 4.98 18.21
CA ALA A 78 -18.97 5.67 17.15
C ALA A 78 -17.98 6.14 16.08
N ALA A 79 -18.50 6.37 14.87
CA ALA A 79 -17.75 7.06 13.84
C ALA A 79 -17.34 8.47 14.33
N PRO A 80 -16.12 8.94 14.00
CA PRO A 80 -15.71 10.32 14.22
C PRO A 80 -16.69 11.33 13.62
N LYS A 81 -16.72 12.55 14.17
CA LYS A 81 -17.70 13.57 13.76
C LYS A 81 -17.45 14.06 12.35
N THR A 82 -16.19 14.07 11.93
CA THR A 82 -15.78 14.46 10.59
C THR A 82 -14.88 13.38 9.98
N PRO A 83 -14.84 13.27 8.64
CA PRO A 83 -13.84 12.43 7.95
C PRO A 83 -12.39 12.79 8.33
N ASP A 84 -12.13 14.04 8.71
CA ASP A 84 -10.77 14.47 9.04
C ASP A 84 -10.23 13.95 10.37
N GLU A 85 -11.11 13.54 11.28
CA GLU A 85 -10.75 12.99 12.58
C GLU A 85 -10.22 11.55 12.52
N TYR A 86 -10.28 10.90 11.36
CA TYR A 86 -9.69 9.59 11.18
C TYR A 86 -8.17 9.67 11.12
N ALA A 87 -7.53 9.29 12.21
CA ALA A 87 -6.08 9.15 12.27
C ALA A 87 -5.66 7.74 11.82
N PHE A 88 -4.49 7.62 11.20
CA PHE A 88 -3.87 6.32 11.03
C PHE A 88 -2.39 6.51 11.29
N ASP A 89 -1.87 5.77 12.26
CA ASP A 89 -0.45 5.71 12.52
C ASP A 89 0.05 4.37 11.97
N PRO A 90 0.61 4.36 10.75
CA PRO A 90 1.11 3.13 10.15
C PRO A 90 2.24 2.58 11.03
N GLY A 91 2.14 1.32 11.46
CA GLY A 91 3.22 0.64 12.15
C GLY A 91 4.52 0.65 11.33
N GLU A 92 5.67 0.33 11.95
CA GLU A 92 7.00 0.44 11.32
C GLU A 92 7.10 -0.22 9.93
N SER A 93 6.37 -1.33 9.70
CA SER A 93 6.33 -2.03 8.41
C SER A 93 5.53 -1.32 7.32
N LEU A 94 4.53 -0.51 7.70
CA LEU A 94 3.64 0.22 6.78
C LEU A 94 4.05 1.69 6.62
N SER A 95 4.79 2.23 7.59
CA SER A 95 5.28 3.61 7.59
C SER A 95 6.01 4.03 6.30
N PRO A 96 6.86 3.20 5.66
CA PRO A 96 7.45 3.60 4.39
C PRO A 96 6.40 3.79 3.30
N PHE A 97 5.38 2.92 3.23
CA PHE A 97 4.37 2.92 2.14
C PHE A 97 3.34 4.04 2.24
N PHE A 98 3.03 4.47 3.47
CA PHE A 98 2.11 5.56 3.74
C PHE A 98 2.93 6.80 4.05
N GLY A 99 3.23 7.61 3.02
CA GLY A 99 3.97 8.87 3.15
C GLY A 99 3.22 9.92 3.96
N ASN A 100 3.08 11.14 3.44
CA ASN A 100 2.28 12.15 4.13
C ASN A 100 0.78 11.89 3.94
N LEU A 101 0.16 11.19 4.90
CA LEU A 101 -1.26 10.85 4.92
C LEU A 101 -2.19 12.08 4.79
N SER A 102 -1.72 13.28 5.17
CA SER A 102 -2.51 14.52 5.06
C SER A 102 -2.61 15.04 3.63
N GLU A 103 -1.66 14.69 2.77
CA GLU A 103 -1.61 15.11 1.36
C GLU A 103 -2.07 13.99 0.41
N ASP A 104 -2.24 12.78 0.95
CA ASP A 104 -2.66 11.61 0.19
C ASP A 104 -4.16 11.65 -0.13
N LYS A 105 -4.46 11.82 -1.43
CA LYS A 105 -5.84 11.83 -1.96
C LYS A 105 -6.54 10.48 -1.79
N MET A 106 -5.81 9.37 -1.83
CA MET A 106 -6.35 8.04 -1.56
C MET A 106 -6.76 7.93 -0.08
N PHE A 107 -5.92 8.43 0.83
CA PHE A 107 -6.24 8.44 2.26
C PHE A 107 -7.44 9.35 2.57
N SER A 108 -7.53 10.53 1.94
CA SER A 108 -8.72 11.38 2.03
C SER A 108 -10.00 10.66 1.57
N ALA A 109 -9.95 9.97 0.43
CA ALA A 109 -11.09 9.20 -0.07
C ALA A 109 -11.44 8.02 0.86
N ALA A 110 -10.44 7.36 1.46
CA ALA A 110 -10.65 6.30 2.43
C ALA A 110 -11.35 6.82 3.70
N ARG A 111 -10.93 7.98 4.21
CA ARG A 111 -11.56 8.66 5.36
C ARG A 111 -13.02 9.05 5.07
N GLU A 112 -13.30 9.60 3.89
CA GLU A 112 -14.67 9.91 3.45
C GLU A 112 -15.55 8.65 3.35
N ALA A 113 -15.02 7.57 2.80
CA ALA A 113 -15.73 6.29 2.71
C ALA A 113 -15.99 5.70 4.11
N ALA A 114 -14.99 5.72 5.00
CA ALA A 114 -15.13 5.24 6.37
C ALA A 114 -16.21 6.02 7.14
N HIS A 115 -16.23 7.35 7.01
CA HIS A 115 -17.25 8.22 7.59
C HIS A 115 -18.65 7.91 7.03
N LYS A 116 -18.77 7.79 5.71
CA LYS A 116 -20.02 7.45 5.03
C LYS A 116 -20.59 6.11 5.49
N HIS A 117 -19.73 5.14 5.79
CA HIS A 117 -20.12 3.81 6.26
C HIS A 117 -20.22 3.70 7.78
N GLY A 118 -19.99 4.80 8.51
CA GLY A 118 -20.09 4.84 9.97
C GLY A 118 -19.07 3.95 10.68
N MET A 119 -17.91 3.71 10.07
CA MET A 119 -16.84 2.95 10.72
C MET A 119 -16.33 3.70 11.93
N SER A 120 -16.04 2.99 13.02
CA SER A 120 -15.27 3.60 14.11
C SER A 120 -13.82 3.82 13.71
N GLN A 121 -13.15 4.70 14.44
CA GLN A 121 -11.72 4.96 14.31
C GLN A 121 -10.87 3.67 14.42
N GLU A 122 -11.19 2.81 15.39
CA GLU A 122 -10.50 1.53 15.61
C GLU A 122 -10.73 0.56 14.45
N GLN A 123 -11.96 0.49 13.92
CA GLN A 123 -12.28 -0.33 12.76
C GLN A 123 -11.56 0.16 11.50
N PHE A 124 -11.45 1.48 11.32
CA PHE A 124 -10.72 2.06 10.19
C PHE A 124 -9.23 1.75 10.25
N ALA A 125 -8.58 1.98 11.40
CA ALA A 125 -7.17 1.68 11.59
C ALA A 125 -6.86 0.17 11.49
N GLY A 126 -7.74 -0.68 12.06
CA GLY A 126 -7.66 -2.13 11.92
C GLY A 126 -7.83 -2.59 10.47
N PHE A 127 -8.82 -2.07 9.75
CA PHE A 127 -9.05 -2.40 8.35
C PHE A 127 -7.86 -2.08 7.46
N ILE A 128 -7.24 -0.91 7.63
CA ILE A 128 -6.03 -0.55 6.87
C ILE A 128 -4.87 -1.47 7.27
N SER A 129 -4.65 -1.71 8.56
CA SER A 129 -3.56 -2.58 9.02
C SER A 129 -3.71 -4.02 8.51
N ASP A 130 -4.90 -4.58 8.58
CA ASP A 130 -5.19 -5.96 8.17
C ASP A 130 -5.18 -6.13 6.64
N THR A 131 -5.51 -5.06 5.89
CA THR A 131 -5.48 -5.10 4.42
C THR A 131 -4.07 -4.92 3.89
N PHE A 132 -3.33 -3.95 4.39
CA PHE A 132 -2.03 -3.56 3.84
C PHE A 132 -0.85 -4.26 4.53
N GLY A 133 -0.99 -4.68 5.79
CA GLY A 133 0.05 -5.41 6.53
C GLY A 133 0.51 -6.68 5.80
N PRO A 134 -0.41 -7.61 5.46
CA PRO A 134 -0.04 -8.81 4.71
C PRO A 134 0.48 -8.52 3.31
N MET A 135 0.03 -7.43 2.67
CA MET A 135 0.53 -7.04 1.35
C MET A 135 1.97 -6.51 1.41
N ALA A 136 2.30 -5.76 2.47
CA ALA A 136 3.68 -5.32 2.74
C ALA A 136 4.59 -6.52 3.04
N GLU A 137 4.14 -7.44 3.90
CA GLU A 137 4.89 -8.67 4.23
C GLU A 137 5.10 -9.59 3.02
N ALA A 138 4.10 -9.68 2.15
CA ALA A 138 4.19 -10.45 0.90
C ALA A 138 5.03 -9.75 -0.19
N GLY A 139 5.54 -8.54 0.05
CA GLY A 139 6.28 -7.75 -0.93
C GLY A 139 5.44 -7.33 -2.14
N LEU A 140 4.11 -7.29 -1.99
CA LEU A 140 3.18 -6.88 -3.04
C LEU A 140 3.02 -5.36 -3.12
N LEU A 141 3.40 -4.64 -2.06
CA LEU A 141 3.51 -3.20 -2.09
C LEU A 141 4.90 -2.83 -2.62
N ALA A 142 4.93 -2.08 -3.72
CA ALA A 142 6.17 -1.47 -4.18
C ALA A 142 6.64 -0.46 -3.15
N GLU A 143 7.90 -0.59 -2.70
CA GLU A 143 8.49 0.39 -1.80
C GLU A 143 8.47 1.78 -2.48
N PRO A 144 8.08 2.83 -1.76
CA PRO A 144 8.10 4.16 -2.34
C PRO A 144 9.53 4.55 -2.70
N PHE A 145 9.65 5.16 -3.87
CA PHE A 145 10.92 5.56 -4.44
C PHE A 145 11.67 6.52 -3.51
N ASN A 146 12.85 6.10 -3.05
CA ASN A 146 13.76 6.92 -2.27
C ASN A 146 15.13 7.02 -2.98
N PRO A 147 15.47 8.16 -3.59
CA PRO A 147 16.70 8.31 -4.36
C PRO A 147 17.97 7.93 -3.60
N LYS A 148 18.02 8.18 -2.29
CA LYS A 148 19.21 7.87 -1.47
C LYS A 148 19.34 6.35 -1.23
N THR A 149 18.23 5.67 -0.99
CA THR A 149 18.19 4.22 -0.80
C THR A 149 18.47 3.49 -2.11
N GLU A 150 17.93 3.98 -3.22
CA GLU A 150 18.19 3.41 -4.54
C GLU A 150 19.67 3.54 -4.92
N LEU A 151 20.27 4.72 -4.71
CA LEU A 151 21.70 4.93 -4.96
C LEU A 151 22.58 4.04 -4.09
N SER A 152 22.30 3.92 -2.79
CA SER A 152 23.09 3.08 -1.89
C SER A 152 22.93 1.59 -2.20
N THR A 153 21.73 1.16 -2.58
CA THR A 153 21.43 -0.22 -3.00
C THR A 153 22.16 -0.54 -4.30
N TYR A 154 22.10 0.34 -5.29
CA TYR A 154 22.82 0.17 -6.55
C TYR A 154 24.34 0.15 -6.36
N GLN A 155 24.86 1.05 -5.50
CA GLN A 155 26.27 1.08 -5.14
C GLN A 155 26.72 -0.25 -4.51
N SER A 156 25.93 -0.76 -3.55
CA SER A 156 26.23 -2.03 -2.86
C SER A 156 26.16 -3.23 -3.80
N ALA A 157 25.21 -3.25 -4.72
CA ALA A 157 25.01 -4.34 -5.67
C ALA A 157 26.12 -4.40 -6.75
N THR A 158 26.60 -3.24 -7.20
CA THR A 158 27.61 -3.15 -8.27
C THR A 158 29.05 -3.11 -7.73
N GLY A 159 29.23 -2.80 -6.45
CA GLY A 159 30.55 -2.61 -5.83
C GLY A 159 31.31 -1.38 -6.32
N LEU A 160 30.63 -0.46 -7.01
CA LEU A 160 31.22 0.76 -7.55
C LEU A 160 31.41 1.83 -6.46
N ASP A 161 32.34 2.75 -6.68
CA ASP A 161 32.45 3.97 -5.88
C ASP A 161 31.39 5.00 -6.34
N ALA A 162 31.20 6.08 -5.56
CA ALA A 162 30.17 7.07 -5.86
C ALA A 162 30.29 7.67 -7.28
N LYS A 163 31.53 7.87 -7.78
CA LYS A 163 31.77 8.36 -9.14
C LYS A 163 31.48 7.30 -10.20
N GLY A 164 31.84 6.05 -9.94
CA GLY A 164 31.49 4.92 -10.80
C GLY A 164 29.99 4.71 -10.92
N VAL A 165 29.25 4.86 -9.82
CA VAL A 165 27.78 4.83 -9.80
C VAL A 165 27.21 5.94 -10.66
N GLU A 166 27.60 7.20 -10.43
CA GLU A 166 27.09 8.33 -11.22
C GLU A 166 27.33 8.15 -12.73
N LYS A 167 28.53 7.72 -13.11
CA LYS A 167 28.86 7.43 -14.51
C LYS A 167 28.02 6.27 -15.06
N SER A 168 27.81 5.21 -14.29
CA SER A 168 26.99 4.07 -14.69
C SER A 168 25.53 4.46 -14.89
N LEU A 169 24.98 5.32 -14.03
CA LEU A 169 23.60 5.80 -14.16
C LEU A 169 23.43 6.66 -15.42
N GLN A 170 24.36 7.59 -15.68
CA GLN A 170 24.37 8.37 -16.92
C GLN A 170 24.47 7.50 -18.17
N GLN A 171 25.29 6.44 -18.11
CA GLN A 171 25.40 5.47 -19.20
C GLN A 171 24.11 4.67 -19.40
N ASN A 172 23.46 4.25 -18.31
CA ASN A 172 22.18 3.54 -18.38
C ASN A 172 21.06 4.43 -18.92
N GLU A 173 21.01 5.70 -18.53
CA GLU A 173 20.06 6.67 -19.06
C GLU A 173 20.28 6.93 -20.56
N THR A 174 21.54 7.08 -20.97
CA THR A 174 21.88 7.24 -22.39
C THR A 174 21.53 5.99 -23.19
N PHE A 175 21.82 4.81 -22.65
CA PHE A 175 21.47 3.52 -23.25
C PHE A 175 19.96 3.35 -23.39
N ALA A 176 19.18 3.67 -22.34
CA ALA A 176 17.72 3.58 -22.37
C ALA A 176 17.12 4.50 -23.44
N ASN A 177 17.59 5.75 -23.52
CA ASN A 177 17.14 6.69 -24.57
C ASN A 177 17.51 6.19 -25.97
N GLY A 178 18.74 5.73 -26.19
CA GLY A 178 19.17 5.20 -27.49
C GLY A 178 18.39 3.94 -27.88
N LEU A 179 18.09 3.06 -26.92
CA LEU A 179 17.27 1.87 -27.17
C LEU A 179 15.84 2.24 -27.57
N ILE A 180 15.21 3.21 -26.90
CA ILE A 180 13.85 3.68 -27.27
C ILE A 180 13.84 4.25 -28.69
N GLU A 181 14.85 5.03 -29.06
CA GLU A 181 14.95 5.64 -30.40
C GLU A 181 15.14 4.61 -31.51
N GLN A 182 15.79 3.48 -31.20
CA GLN A 182 16.01 2.38 -32.16
C GLN A 182 14.84 1.40 -32.24
N LEU A 183 13.98 1.35 -31.23
CA LEU A 183 12.78 0.52 -31.26
C LEU A 183 11.72 1.20 -32.12
N ASP A 184 11.38 0.60 -33.26
CA ASP A 184 10.27 1.03 -34.11
C ASP A 184 8.93 0.69 -33.45
N LEU A 185 8.57 1.46 -32.43
CA LEU A 185 7.35 1.30 -31.66
C LEU A 185 6.17 2.00 -32.35
N PRO A 186 4.96 1.42 -32.30
CA PRO A 186 3.76 2.13 -32.67
C PRO A 186 3.65 3.45 -31.90
N LYS A 187 3.28 4.55 -32.58
CA LYS A 187 3.21 5.89 -31.97
C LYS A 187 2.36 5.92 -30.69
N ASP A 188 1.28 5.16 -30.67
CA ASP A 188 0.36 5.09 -29.52
C ASP A 188 0.99 4.44 -28.27
N LEU A 189 2.12 3.73 -28.43
CA LEU A 189 2.86 3.07 -27.35
C LEU A 189 4.20 3.76 -27.05
N SER A 190 4.67 4.67 -27.90
CA SER A 190 6.00 5.27 -27.79
C SER A 190 6.19 6.04 -26.48
N ASP A 191 5.20 6.85 -26.09
CA ASP A 191 5.29 7.64 -24.85
C ASP A 191 5.21 6.75 -23.61
N ALA A 192 4.36 5.72 -23.64
CA ALA A 192 4.24 4.75 -22.55
C ALA A 192 5.52 3.92 -22.40
N ALA A 193 6.10 3.45 -23.51
CA ALA A 193 7.35 2.70 -23.51
C ALA A 193 8.52 3.57 -23.03
N LYS A 194 8.60 4.83 -23.47
CA LYS A 194 9.58 5.78 -22.96
C LYS A 194 9.45 5.97 -21.46
N GLY A 195 8.23 6.15 -20.95
CA GLY A 195 7.99 6.24 -19.51
C GLY A 195 8.44 4.99 -18.74
N MET A 196 8.18 3.79 -19.27
CA MET A 196 8.62 2.54 -18.64
C MET A 196 10.14 2.41 -18.61
N PHE A 197 10.82 2.65 -19.75
CA PHE A 197 12.28 2.54 -19.83
C PHE A 197 12.99 3.60 -18.97
N MET A 198 12.48 4.83 -18.94
CA MET A 198 13.01 5.87 -18.05
C MET A 198 12.75 5.52 -16.58
N GLY A 199 11.58 4.96 -16.23
CA GLY A 199 11.31 4.48 -14.87
C GLY A 199 12.28 3.37 -14.41
N LEU A 200 12.84 2.58 -15.34
CA LEU A 200 13.91 1.63 -14.99
C LEU A 200 15.21 2.35 -14.61
N THR A 201 15.49 3.53 -15.16
CA THR A 201 16.68 4.32 -14.82
C THR A 201 16.57 4.97 -13.44
N ASP A 202 15.38 5.03 -12.86
CA ASP A 202 15.18 5.56 -11.51
C ASP A 202 15.53 4.53 -10.43
N THR A 203 15.25 3.24 -10.66
CA THR A 203 15.44 2.18 -9.65
C THR A 203 16.81 1.50 -9.75
N ALA A 204 17.34 1.02 -8.63
CA ALA A 204 18.60 0.27 -8.56
C ALA A 204 18.51 -1.03 -9.38
N ALA A 205 17.39 -1.75 -9.25
CA ALA A 205 17.15 -2.98 -10.00
C ALA A 205 17.03 -2.72 -11.50
N GLY A 206 16.32 -1.66 -11.91
CA GLY A 206 16.21 -1.29 -13.31
C GLY A 206 17.55 -0.87 -13.91
N ASN A 207 18.37 -0.10 -13.18
CA ASN A 207 19.74 0.22 -13.59
C ASN A 207 20.63 -1.02 -13.73
N ALA A 208 20.53 -1.99 -12.83
CA ALA A 208 21.27 -3.24 -12.94
C ALA A 208 20.85 -4.04 -14.18
N ILE A 209 19.55 -4.05 -14.50
CA ILE A 209 19.02 -4.69 -15.72
C ILE A 209 19.54 -3.98 -16.96
N LEU A 210 19.50 -2.64 -17.01
CA LEU A 210 19.98 -1.85 -18.14
C LEU A 210 21.48 -2.05 -18.36
N GLN A 211 22.27 -2.09 -17.30
CA GLN A 211 23.70 -2.37 -17.36
C GLN A 211 23.97 -3.78 -17.91
N ALA A 212 23.26 -4.80 -17.40
CA ALA A 212 23.40 -6.18 -17.88
C ALA A 212 22.97 -6.34 -19.34
N LEU A 213 21.90 -5.64 -19.76
CA LEU A 213 21.41 -5.64 -21.13
C LEU A 213 22.41 -4.97 -22.08
N SER A 214 22.93 -3.79 -21.69
CA SER A 214 23.96 -3.05 -22.43
C SER A 214 25.23 -3.87 -22.63
N ALA A 215 25.71 -4.55 -21.57
CA ALA A 215 26.85 -5.46 -21.65
C ALA A 215 26.59 -6.61 -22.63
N ARG A 216 25.44 -7.27 -22.52
CA ARG A 216 25.08 -8.38 -23.41
C ARG A 216 24.94 -7.97 -24.87
N MET A 217 24.37 -6.80 -25.16
CA MET A 217 24.26 -6.29 -26.52
C MET A 217 25.62 -5.97 -27.12
N SER A 218 26.50 -5.35 -26.33
CA SER A 218 27.88 -5.06 -26.70
C SER A 218 28.69 -6.33 -27.01
N ASP A 219 28.49 -7.39 -26.22
CA ASP A 219 29.15 -8.69 -26.41
C ASP A 219 28.60 -9.46 -27.63
N SER A 220 27.33 -9.25 -27.97
CA SER A 220 26.67 -9.91 -29.11
C SER A 220 26.98 -9.23 -30.46
N GLY A 221 27.79 -8.17 -30.47
CA GLY A 221 28.11 -7.39 -31.68
C GLY A 221 26.98 -6.48 -32.15
N PHE A 222 25.88 -6.38 -31.39
CA PHE A 222 24.84 -5.37 -31.56
C PHE A 222 25.28 -4.12 -30.80
N GLY A 223 26.20 -3.35 -31.38
CA GLY A 223 26.44 -2.00 -30.91
C GLY A 223 25.18 -1.17 -31.13
N LEU A 224 24.65 -0.52 -30.09
CA LEU A 224 23.70 0.57 -30.30
C LEU A 224 24.40 1.61 -31.18
N GLU A 225 23.97 1.70 -32.42
CA GLU A 225 24.48 2.68 -33.37
C GLU A 225 24.07 4.07 -32.87
N GLY A 226 25.05 4.81 -32.34
CA GLY A 226 24.87 6.17 -31.86
C GLY A 226 24.21 6.26 -30.48
N HIS A 227 25.03 6.44 -29.44
CA HIS A 227 24.93 7.57 -28.50
C HIS A 227 25.88 7.31 -27.34
N GLY A 228 27.16 7.59 -27.62
CA GLY A 228 28.23 7.72 -26.64
C GLY A 228 29.15 8.82 -27.12
N GLY A 229 28.72 10.08 -26.98
CA GLY A 229 29.52 11.25 -27.32
C GLY A 229 29.76 11.46 -28.82
N GLY A 230 28.80 12.09 -29.50
CA GLY A 230 28.95 12.61 -30.86
C GLY A 230 28.89 11.53 -31.94
N ASP A 231 28.07 11.78 -32.97
CA ASP A 231 27.85 10.94 -34.14
C ASP A 231 29.04 10.05 -34.55
N GLY A 232 28.84 8.72 -34.50
CA GLY A 232 29.73 7.73 -35.13
C GLY A 232 31.17 7.66 -34.60
N GLN A 233 31.44 8.22 -33.42
CA GLN A 233 32.80 8.33 -32.91
C GLN A 233 33.24 7.05 -32.15
N LEU A 234 34.22 6.36 -32.73
CA LEU A 234 34.85 5.16 -32.14
C LEU A 234 35.43 5.46 -30.76
N THR A 235 35.19 4.58 -29.78
CA THR A 235 35.76 4.66 -28.42
C THR A 235 37.17 4.06 -28.35
N ASP A 236 37.89 4.25 -27.24
CA ASP A 236 39.21 3.63 -27.02
C ASP A 236 39.17 2.10 -27.11
N ALA A 237 38.09 1.49 -26.62
CA ALA A 237 37.88 0.05 -26.70
C ALA A 237 37.64 -0.42 -28.15
N ASP A 238 36.97 0.40 -28.97
CA ASP A 238 36.76 0.12 -30.39
C ASP A 238 38.05 0.27 -31.19
N LEU A 239 38.90 1.25 -30.85
CA LEU A 239 40.22 1.40 -31.45
C LEU A 239 41.12 0.18 -31.20
N GLN A 240 41.13 -0.36 -29.97
CA GLN A 240 41.90 -1.56 -29.66
C GLN A 240 41.41 -2.80 -30.44
N LYS A 241 40.09 -2.93 -30.62
CA LYS A 241 39.53 -4.01 -31.44
C LYS A 241 39.90 -3.84 -32.92
N LEU A 242 39.80 -2.61 -33.43
CA LEU A 242 40.12 -2.28 -34.81
C LEU A 242 41.61 -2.38 -35.14
N ASP A 243 42.50 -2.23 -34.15
CA ASP A 243 43.96 -2.31 -34.35
C ASP A 243 44.41 -3.65 -34.98
N SER A 244 43.67 -4.72 -34.67
CA SER A 244 43.90 -6.06 -35.20
C SER A 244 43.02 -6.42 -36.41
N ASP A 245 42.18 -5.49 -36.88
CA ASP A 245 41.24 -5.75 -37.96
C ASP A 245 41.97 -5.73 -39.33
N PRO A 246 41.92 -6.82 -40.11
CA PRO A 246 42.57 -6.86 -41.42
C PRO A 246 42.04 -5.80 -42.39
N ARG A 247 40.84 -5.27 -42.18
CA ARG A 247 40.22 -4.24 -43.04
C ARG A 247 40.88 -2.86 -42.89
N ILE A 248 41.58 -2.58 -41.79
CA ILE A 248 42.29 -1.28 -41.64
C ILE A 248 43.73 -1.32 -42.17
N ASP A 249 44.25 -2.50 -42.55
CA ASP A 249 45.59 -2.67 -43.08
C ASP A 249 45.64 -2.44 -44.61
N PRO A 250 46.37 -1.42 -45.11
CA PRO A 250 46.51 -1.15 -46.53
C PRO A 250 47.06 -2.34 -47.36
N HIS A 251 47.78 -3.27 -46.73
CA HIS A 251 48.31 -4.46 -47.39
C HIS A 251 47.24 -5.50 -47.72
N ASN A 252 46.06 -5.42 -47.11
CA ASN A 252 44.94 -6.33 -47.34
C ASN A 252 43.99 -5.89 -48.46
N ARG A 253 44.39 -4.95 -49.31
CA ARG A 253 43.56 -4.50 -50.46
C ARG A 253 43.04 -5.64 -51.34
N ASP A 254 43.88 -6.63 -51.60
CA ASP A 254 43.57 -7.75 -52.48
C ASP A 254 43.33 -9.06 -51.69
N HIS A 255 42.88 -8.95 -50.43
CA HIS A 255 42.61 -10.13 -49.61
C HIS A 255 41.57 -11.05 -50.28
N LYS A 256 41.82 -12.37 -50.23
CA LYS A 256 41.00 -13.39 -50.90
C LYS A 256 39.55 -13.39 -50.40
N ASP A 257 39.39 -13.17 -49.10
CA ASP A 257 38.09 -12.96 -48.45
C ASP A 257 37.66 -11.49 -48.60
N PRO A 258 36.54 -11.20 -49.31
CA PRO A 258 36.03 -9.85 -49.49
C PRO A 258 35.76 -9.10 -48.18
N ASN A 259 35.40 -9.82 -47.12
CA ASN A 259 35.07 -9.21 -45.82
C ASN A 259 36.30 -8.83 -45.00
N LYS A 260 37.50 -9.18 -45.47
CA LYS A 260 38.78 -8.82 -44.85
C LYS A 260 39.62 -7.91 -45.73
N ARG A 261 39.03 -7.41 -46.83
CA ARG A 261 39.71 -6.48 -47.72
C ARG A 261 39.84 -5.12 -47.05
N PHE A 262 40.90 -4.42 -47.41
CA PHE A 262 41.13 -3.07 -46.95
C PHE A 262 39.91 -2.18 -47.27
N ASP A 263 39.36 -1.58 -46.22
CA ASP A 263 38.29 -0.59 -46.29
C ASP A 263 38.88 0.81 -46.02
N PRO A 264 38.99 1.65 -47.06
CA PRO A 264 39.57 2.98 -46.93
C PRO A 264 38.75 3.91 -46.05
N ASP A 265 37.43 3.74 -45.99
CA ASP A 265 36.55 4.59 -45.17
C ASP A 265 36.66 4.19 -43.70
N LEU A 266 36.77 2.89 -43.40
CA LEU A 266 37.01 2.39 -42.05
C LEU A 266 38.37 2.84 -41.52
N ARG A 267 39.43 2.77 -42.34
CA ARG A 267 40.76 3.25 -41.97
C ARG A 267 40.77 4.74 -41.65
N LYS A 268 40.07 5.54 -42.45
CA LYS A 268 39.96 6.99 -42.20
C LYS A 268 39.27 7.28 -40.86
N ARG A 269 38.18 6.57 -40.54
CA ARG A 269 37.48 6.71 -39.24
C ARG A 269 38.38 6.32 -38.06
N TYR A 270 39.15 5.23 -38.20
CA TYR A 270 40.13 4.82 -37.20
C TYR A 270 41.22 5.90 -36.98
N ASP A 271 41.82 6.41 -38.06
CA ASP A 271 42.88 7.44 -37.97
C ASP A 271 42.34 8.78 -37.40
N ASP A 272 41.07 9.13 -37.70
CA ASP A 272 40.40 10.31 -37.15
C ASP A 272 40.12 10.15 -35.64
N ALA A 273 39.64 8.97 -35.22
CA ALA A 273 39.40 8.67 -33.81
C ALA A 273 40.70 8.58 -33.00
N TYR A 274 41.75 7.94 -33.53
CA TYR A 274 43.06 7.85 -32.88
C TYR A 274 43.69 9.23 -32.66
N ARG A 275 43.57 10.14 -33.64
CA ARG A 275 44.04 11.53 -33.52
C ARG A 275 43.25 12.36 -32.52
N ARG A 276 41.97 12.04 -32.30
CA ARG A 276 41.09 12.72 -31.32
C ARG A 276 41.40 12.29 -29.89
N LEU A 277 41.64 10.99 -29.68
CA LEU A 277 41.80 10.41 -28.34
C LEU A 277 43.23 10.52 -27.78
N ASN A 278 44.24 10.62 -28.66
CA ASN A 278 45.65 10.80 -28.26
C ASN A 278 46.17 12.26 -28.40
N ARG A 279 45.27 13.25 -28.25
CA ARG A 279 45.62 14.68 -28.30
C ARG A 279 45.45 15.37 -26.95
#